data_AF-A0A2V6SSJ3-F1
#
_entry.id   AF-A0A2V6SSJ3-F1
#
_cell.length_a   1.000
_cell.length_b   1.000
_cell.length_c   1.000
_cell.angle_alpha   90.00
_cell.angle_beta   90.00
_cell.angle_gamma   90.00
#
_symmetry.space_group_name_H-M   'P 1'
#
loop_
_entity.id
_entity.type
_entity.pdbx_description
1 polymer ?
#
loop_
_entity_poly.entity_id
_entity_poly.type
_entity_poly.pdbx_seq_one_letter_code
_entity_poly.pdbx_strand_id
1 'polypeptide(L)'
;MTRPSRISRARVLDLLRLAARKGDRAALTLALDQMKTLAYTPRYWDKYLDLIAHPMARLADLLVIKQGDKIAHQKGWTRPKRERPKPSAKAPGRGKRAAGRKRSISPSQPSLFPDL
;
A
#
# COMPACT_ATOMS: atom_id res chain seq x y z
N MET A 1 -16.99 12.48 -13.08
CA MET A 1 -17.73 12.90 -11.86
C MET A 1 -17.14 12.23 -10.62
N THR A 2 -16.21 12.91 -9.94
CA THR A 2 -15.58 12.41 -8.72
C THR A 2 -16.50 12.65 -7.51
N ARG A 3 -17.21 11.62 -7.06
CA ARG A 3 -18.01 11.65 -5.81
C ARG A 3 -17.20 12.25 -4.64
N PRO A 4 -17.69 13.26 -3.91
CA PRO A 4 -16.94 13.88 -2.82
C PRO A 4 -16.58 12.82 -1.78
N SER A 5 -15.32 12.82 -1.33
CA SER A 5 -14.90 11.92 -0.25
C SER A 5 -15.72 12.26 1.00
N ARG A 6 -16.40 11.28 1.58
CA ARG A 6 -17.16 11.46 2.83
C ARG A 6 -16.27 11.79 4.04
N ILE A 7 -14.95 11.65 3.89
CA ILE A 7 -13.97 11.83 4.96
C ILE A 7 -13.50 13.30 4.96
N SER A 8 -13.66 13.97 6.09
CA SER A 8 -13.25 15.36 6.33
C SER A 8 -12.02 15.42 7.24
N ARG A 9 -11.04 16.26 6.87
CA ARG A 9 -9.80 16.49 7.65
C ARG A 9 -10.11 16.96 9.07
N ALA A 10 -10.98 17.96 9.21
CA ALA A 10 -11.36 18.51 10.51
C ALA A 10 -11.97 17.43 11.41
N ARG A 11 -12.87 16.61 10.86
CA ARG A 11 -13.52 15.52 11.60
C ARG A 11 -12.51 14.49 12.11
N VAL A 12 -11.54 14.10 11.28
CA VAL A 12 -10.48 13.16 11.71
C VAL A 12 -9.67 13.76 12.85
N LEU A 13 -9.28 15.03 12.76
CA LEU A 13 -8.53 15.70 13.82
C LEU A 13 -9.31 15.81 15.13
N ASP A 14 -10.61 16.08 15.05
CA ASP A 14 -11.46 16.16 16.24
C ASP A 14 -11.62 14.79 16.91
N LEU A 15 -11.75 13.71 16.14
CA LEU A 15 -11.75 12.34 16.67
C LEU A 15 -10.42 12.01 17.35
N LEU A 16 -9.29 12.37 16.73
CA LEU A 16 -7.96 12.17 17.32
C LEU A 16 -7.78 12.96 18.62
N ARG A 17 -8.24 14.22 18.67
CA ARG A 17 -8.22 15.06 19.89
C ARG A 17 -9.10 14.48 20.99
N LEU A 18 -10.29 14.03 20.63
CA LEU A 18 -11.23 13.42 21.57
C LEU A 18 -10.63 12.13 22.16
N ALA A 19 -10.04 11.29 21.31
CA ALA A 19 -9.31 10.10 21.75
C ALA A 19 -8.14 10.44 22.68
N ALA A 20 -7.34 11.46 22.35
CA ALA A 20 -6.19 11.86 23.16
C ALA A 20 -6.59 12.47 24.50
N ARG A 21 -7.66 13.26 24.55
CA ARG A 21 -8.11 13.95 25.76
C ARG A 21 -8.93 13.07 26.69
N LYS A 22 -9.80 12.23 26.14
CA LYS A 22 -10.75 11.42 26.92
C LYS A 22 -10.41 9.93 26.96
N GLY A 23 -9.39 9.49 26.22
CA GLY A 23 -9.08 8.06 26.07
C GLY A 23 -10.11 7.28 25.25
N ASP A 24 -10.96 7.94 24.47
CA ASP A 24 -12.03 7.29 23.70
C ASP A 24 -11.45 6.39 22.60
N ARG A 25 -11.57 5.08 22.82
CA ARG A 25 -11.07 4.04 21.92
C ARG A 25 -11.89 3.92 20.64
N ALA A 26 -13.18 4.23 20.67
CA ALA A 26 -14.05 4.18 19.51
C ALA A 26 -13.72 5.34 18.54
N ALA A 27 -13.54 6.55 19.09
CA ALA A 27 -13.09 7.70 18.30
C ALA A 27 -11.72 7.48 17.67
N LEU A 28 -10.78 6.87 18.41
CA LEU A 28 -9.46 6.51 17.88
C LEU A 28 -9.57 5.51 16.72
N THR A 29 -10.31 4.42 16.92
CA THR A 29 -10.50 3.39 15.89
C THR A 29 -11.11 3.98 14.62
N LEU A 30 -12.14 4.81 14.76
CA LEU A 30 -12.79 5.46 13.62
C LEU A 30 -11.85 6.41 12.88
N ALA A 31 -11.07 7.21 13.61
CA ALA A 31 -10.07 8.10 13.02
C ALA A 31 -9.02 7.31 12.23
N LEU A 32 -8.53 6.21 12.79
CA LEU A 32 -7.54 5.35 12.14
C LEU A 32 -8.08 4.68 10.87
N ASP A 33 -9.31 4.20 10.87
CA ASP A 33 -9.93 3.60 9.68
C ASP A 33 -10.13 4.62 8.57
N GLN A 34 -10.52 5.85 8.92
CA GLN A 34 -10.59 6.96 7.98
C GLN A 34 -9.22 7.31 7.42
N MET A 35 -8.19 7.41 8.27
CA MET A 35 -6.81 7.66 7.85
C MET A 35 -6.28 6.57 6.93
N LYS A 36 -6.51 5.28 7.24
CA LYS A 36 -6.13 4.14 6.39
C LYS A 36 -6.83 4.18 5.04
N THR A 37 -8.12 4.54 5.02
CA THR A 37 -8.88 4.69 3.77
C THR A 37 -8.26 5.77 2.87
N LEU A 38 -7.86 6.90 3.46
CA LEU A 38 -7.17 7.96 2.72
C LEU A 38 -5.77 7.52 2.26
N ALA A 39 -5.03 6.78 3.08
CA ALA A 39 -3.67 6.31 2.77
C ALA A 39 -3.63 5.27 1.65
N TYR A 40 -4.56 4.30 1.68
CA TYR A 40 -4.56 3.13 0.79
C TYR A 40 -5.32 3.34 -0.52
N THR A 41 -6.07 4.45 -0.65
CA THR A 41 -6.81 4.77 -1.87
C THR A 41 -6.09 5.89 -2.62
N PRO A 42 -5.48 5.63 -3.80
CA PRO A 42 -4.69 6.63 -4.53
C PRO A 42 -5.43 7.93 -4.81
N ARG A 43 -6.74 7.84 -5.06
CA ARG A 43 -7.63 8.99 -5.30
C ARG A 43 -7.70 9.98 -4.13
N TYR A 44 -7.32 9.59 -2.92
CA TYR A 44 -7.39 10.43 -1.73
C TYR A 44 -6.01 10.81 -1.19
N TRP A 45 -4.94 10.56 -1.94
CA TRP A 45 -3.57 10.82 -1.50
C TRP A 45 -3.34 12.28 -1.12
N ASP A 46 -3.79 13.26 -1.90
CA ASP A 46 -3.60 14.67 -1.56
C ASP A 46 -4.23 15.02 -0.20
N LYS A 47 -5.41 14.46 0.08
CA LYS A 47 -6.11 14.65 1.37
C LYS A 47 -5.39 13.95 2.52
N TYR A 48 -4.78 12.79 2.26
CA TYR A 48 -3.98 12.09 3.23
C TYR A 48 -2.69 12.87 3.54
N LEU A 49 -1.99 13.38 2.53
CA LEU A 49 -0.77 14.17 2.68
C LEU A 49 -1.02 15.46 3.46
N ASP A 50 -2.09 16.19 3.15
CA ASP A 50 -2.51 17.38 3.90
C ASP A 50 -2.94 17.06 5.35
N LEU A 51 -3.54 15.88 5.58
CA LEU A 51 -3.89 15.43 6.92
C LEU A 51 -2.64 15.13 7.76
N ILE A 52 -1.66 14.39 7.22
CA ILE A 52 -0.45 14.00 7.97
C ILE A 52 0.55 15.15 8.16
N ALA A 53 0.33 16.31 7.53
CA ALA A 53 1.03 17.54 7.88
C ALA A 53 0.72 17.98 9.33
N HIS A 54 -0.42 17.56 9.89
CA HIS A 54 -0.75 17.82 11.28
C HIS A 54 -0.04 16.81 12.22
N PRO A 55 0.64 17.26 13.30
CA PRO A 55 1.49 16.41 14.12
C PRO A 55 0.75 15.23 14.77
N MET A 56 -0.49 15.42 15.23
CA MET A 56 -1.29 14.32 15.78
C MET A 56 -1.58 13.21 14.77
N ALA A 57 -1.95 13.58 13.54
CA ALA A 57 -2.19 12.61 12.48
C ALA A 57 -0.87 11.93 12.08
N ARG A 58 0.24 12.67 12.08
CA ARG A 58 1.57 12.10 11.84
C ARG A 58 1.95 11.04 12.87
N LEU A 59 1.68 11.28 14.15
CA LEU A 59 1.93 10.29 15.21
C LEU A 59 1.09 9.03 15.02
N ALA A 60 -0.21 9.18 14.77
CA ALA A 60 -1.09 8.04 14.51
C ALA A 60 -0.67 7.25 13.25
N ASP A 61 -0.26 7.94 12.19
CA ASP A 61 0.30 7.34 10.98
C ASP A 61 1.56 6.52 11.29
N LEU A 62 2.53 7.12 11.97
CA LEU A 62 3.78 6.46 12.30
C LEU A 62 3.54 5.24 13.18
N LEU A 63 2.76 5.37 14.26
CA LEU A 63 2.59 4.36 15.30
C LEU A 63 1.61 3.24 14.97
N VAL A 64 0.66 3.46 14.07
CA VAL A 64 -0.41 2.48 13.83
C VAL A 64 -0.47 2.04 12.39
N ILE A 65 -0.37 2.98 11.44
CA ILE A 65 -0.46 2.65 10.02
C ILE A 65 0.88 2.06 9.55
N LYS A 66 2.00 2.70 9.88
CA LYS A 66 3.33 2.27 9.43
C LYS A 66 4.05 1.33 10.40
N GLN A 67 3.90 1.53 11.70
CA GLN A 67 4.46 0.59 12.69
C GLN A 67 3.66 -0.71 12.75
N GLY A 68 2.33 -0.70 12.64
CA GLY A 68 1.52 -1.91 12.73
C GLY A 68 1.89 -2.95 11.68
N ASP A 69 2.10 -2.51 10.45
CA ASP A 69 2.55 -3.37 9.36
C ASP A 69 3.99 -3.87 9.61
N LYS A 70 4.91 -2.99 10.03
CA LYS A 70 6.29 -3.38 10.36
C LYS A 70 6.37 -4.40 11.50
N ILE A 71 5.65 -4.19 12.59
CA ILE A 71 5.62 -5.10 13.74
C ILE A 71 4.95 -6.41 13.35
N ALA A 72 3.87 -6.38 12.58
CA ALA A 72 3.23 -7.59 12.08
C ALA A 72 4.19 -8.42 11.21
N HIS A 73 4.97 -7.77 10.35
CA HIS A 73 6.01 -8.45 9.56
C HIS A 73 7.14 -9.00 10.44
N GLN A 74 7.65 -8.21 11.40
CA GLN A 74 8.73 -8.61 12.30
C GLN A 74 8.34 -9.74 13.26
N LYS A 75 7.07 -9.79 13.68
CA LYS A 75 6.54 -10.78 14.61
C LYS A 75 5.84 -11.95 13.92
N GLY A 76 5.82 -11.99 12.58
CA GLY A 76 5.17 -13.05 11.80
C GLY A 76 3.64 -13.06 11.89
N TRP A 77 3.02 -11.95 12.32
CA TRP A 77 1.57 -11.82 12.50
C TRP A 77 0.82 -11.33 11.25
N THR A 78 1.50 -11.17 10.12
CA THR A 78 0.81 -10.85 8.87
C THR A 78 -0.03 -12.03 8.41
N ARG A 79 -1.33 -11.79 8.21
CA ARG A 79 -2.19 -12.71 7.46
C ARG A 79 -1.47 -13.07 6.15
N PRO A 80 -1.39 -14.35 5.76
CA PRO A 80 -0.75 -14.73 4.51
C PRO A 80 -1.36 -13.88 3.40
N LYS A 81 -0.47 -13.16 2.69
CA LYS A 81 -0.84 -12.36 1.53
C LYS A 81 -1.67 -13.28 0.65
N ARG A 82 -2.98 -13.02 0.54
CA ARG A 82 -3.83 -13.71 -0.45
C ARG A 82 -3.15 -13.44 -1.78
N GLU A 83 -2.41 -14.43 -2.29
CA GLU A 83 -1.92 -14.40 -3.65
C GLU A 83 -3.17 -14.25 -4.51
N ARG A 84 -3.34 -13.06 -5.09
CA ARG A 84 -4.29 -12.92 -6.18
C ARG A 84 -3.85 -13.96 -7.21
N PRO A 85 -4.72 -14.90 -7.61
CA PRO A 85 -4.34 -15.90 -8.60
C PRO A 85 -3.81 -15.16 -9.82
N LYS A 86 -2.58 -15.50 -10.23
CA LYS A 86 -2.06 -15.11 -11.54
C LYS A 86 -3.14 -15.49 -12.57
N PRO A 87 -3.57 -14.59 -13.48
CA PRO A 87 -4.45 -15.01 -14.56
C PRO A 87 -3.74 -16.14 -15.30
N SER A 88 -4.30 -17.34 -15.21
CA SER A 88 -3.77 -18.51 -15.89
C SER A 88 -3.77 -18.20 -17.37
N ALA A 89 -2.60 -18.30 -17.98
CA ALA A 89 -2.45 -18.18 -19.41
C ALA A 89 -3.31 -19.27 -20.07
N LYS A 90 -4.34 -18.80 -20.78
CA LYS A 90 -4.96 -19.37 -21.99
C LYS A 90 -5.16 -20.88 -22.04
N ALA A 91 -6.44 -21.26 -22.11
CA ALA A 91 -6.93 -22.53 -22.63
C ALA A 91 -6.26 -22.91 -23.98
N PRO A 92 -6.02 -24.20 -24.26
CA PRO A 92 -5.36 -24.64 -25.48
C PRO A 92 -6.33 -24.56 -26.67
N GLY A 93 -6.28 -23.42 -27.37
CA GLY A 93 -6.83 -23.28 -28.71
C GLY A 93 -5.92 -23.98 -29.72
N ARG A 94 -6.40 -25.12 -30.23
CA ARG A 94 -5.87 -25.87 -31.37
C ARG A 94 -5.75 -24.98 -32.61
N GLY A 95 -4.56 -24.85 -33.20
CA GLY A 95 -4.44 -24.55 -34.64
C GLY A 95 -3.38 -23.55 -35.12
N LYS A 96 -2.32 -24.11 -35.71
CA LYS A 96 -1.59 -23.71 -36.93
C LYS A 96 -0.81 -22.38 -37.00
N ARG A 97 0.51 -22.59 -37.17
CA ARG A 97 1.48 -21.95 -38.09
C ARG A 97 1.77 -20.45 -37.94
N ALA A 98 3.02 -20.12 -37.59
CA ALA A 98 4.02 -19.62 -38.54
C ALA A 98 5.37 -19.45 -37.84
N ALA A 99 6.39 -20.17 -38.31
CA ALA A 99 7.77 -19.94 -37.92
C ALA A 99 8.24 -18.62 -38.56
N GLY A 100 8.62 -17.65 -37.73
CA GLY A 100 8.96 -16.30 -38.15
C GLY A 100 9.99 -15.64 -37.24
N ARG A 101 11.26 -15.97 -37.46
CA ARG A 101 12.46 -15.10 -37.42
C ARG A 101 12.86 -14.43 -36.08
N LYS A 102 13.87 -15.06 -35.47
CA LYS A 102 15.10 -14.52 -34.80
C LYS A 102 14.99 -13.31 -33.87
N ARG A 103 15.45 -13.50 -32.63
CA ARG A 103 16.55 -12.70 -32.05
C ARG A 103 17.25 -13.47 -30.92
N SER A 104 18.50 -13.84 -31.18
CA SER A 104 19.49 -14.30 -30.21
C SER A 104 19.87 -13.15 -29.28
N ILE A 105 19.80 -13.35 -27.98
CA ILE A 105 20.42 -12.44 -27.00
C ILE A 105 21.09 -13.31 -25.94
N SER A 106 22.37 -13.59 -26.15
CA SER A 106 23.32 -13.80 -25.05
C SER A 106 24.11 -12.51 -24.88
N PRO A 107 24.18 -11.94 -23.68
CA PRO A 107 25.37 -11.25 -23.23
C PRO A 107 26.15 -12.23 -22.36
N SER A 108 27.17 -12.86 -22.93
CA SER A 108 28.27 -13.38 -22.14
C SER A 108 28.85 -12.22 -21.33
N GLN A 109 28.70 -12.26 -20.01
CA GLN A 109 29.31 -11.26 -19.14
C GLN A 109 30.84 -11.32 -19.30
N PRO A 110 31.53 -10.20 -19.55
CA PRO A 110 32.98 -10.16 -19.42
C PRO A 110 33.35 -10.23 -17.93
N SER A 111 34.33 -11.08 -17.58
CA SER A 111 34.87 -11.16 -16.22
C SER A 111 35.61 -9.87 -15.86
N LEU A 112 35.55 -9.49 -14.58
CA LEU A 112 36.06 -8.21 -14.06
C LEU A 112 37.55 -8.22 -13.66
N PHE A 113 38.29 -9.30 -13.93
CA PHE A 113 39.73 -9.38 -13.62
C PHE A 113 40.44 -10.25 -14.67
N PRO A 114 41.17 -9.65 -15.63
CA PRO A 114 41.90 -10.43 -16.63
C PRO A 114 43.34 -10.77 -16.27
N ASP A 115 43.92 -10.29 -15.17
CA ASP A 115 45.29 -10.64 -14.77
C ASP A 115 45.47 -10.61 -13.24
N LEU A 116 45.50 -11.79 -12.61
CA LEU A 116 46.19 -12.15 -11.35
C LEU A 116 46.39 -13.67 -11.31
#